data_AF-A0A1Z5HPC5-F1
#
_entry.id   AF-A0A1Z5HPC5-F1
#
_cell.length_a   1.000
_cell.length_b   1.000
_cell.length_c   1.000
_cell.angle_alpha   90.00
_cell.angle_beta   90.00
_cell.angle_gamma   90.00
#
_symmetry.space_group_name_H-M   'P 1'
#
loop_
_entity.id
_entity.type
_entity.pdbx_description
1 polymer ?
#
loop_
_entity_poly.entity_id
_entity_poly.type
_entity_poly.pdbx_seq_one_letter_code
_entity_poly.pdbx_strand_id
1 'polypeptide(L)'
;MSEITEKEIERYENLLREMWTASAKYLGILSVNLLVERVVWEVSLEYQEIELLQYDQDGISCARIAARLKENPELPVGDMFMKFITRYVAILARLIGRERTEEIKKRLNEEFASIPFDSREE
;
A
#
# COMPACT_ATOMS: atom_id res chain seq x y z
N MET A 1 19.22 -2.33 -14.97
CA MET A 1 18.21 -2.93 -14.08
C MET A 1 17.89 -2.05 -12.87
N SER A 2 18.82 -1.24 -12.33
CA SER A 2 18.57 -0.36 -11.16
C SER A 2 17.60 0.81 -11.41
N GLU A 3 17.59 1.43 -12.59
CA GLU A 3 16.71 2.57 -12.88
C GLU A 3 15.22 2.20 -12.94
N ILE A 4 14.91 0.95 -13.31
CA ILE A 4 13.52 0.47 -13.42
C ILE A 4 12.94 0.31 -12.01
N THR A 5 13.75 -0.23 -11.09
CA THR A 5 13.39 -0.47 -9.71
C THR A 5 13.33 0.80 -8.85
N GLU A 6 14.17 1.80 -9.09
CA GLU A 6 14.07 3.10 -8.41
C GLU A 6 12.80 3.86 -8.81
N LYS A 7 12.47 3.91 -10.12
CA LYS A 7 11.22 4.53 -10.60
C LYS A 7 9.98 3.80 -10.08
N GLU A 8 10.07 2.49 -9.88
CA GLU A 8 8.98 1.69 -9.32
C GLU A 8 8.72 2.05 -7.85
N ILE A 9 9.76 2.15 -7.02
CA ILE A 9 9.61 2.60 -5.63
C ILE A 9 9.06 4.03 -5.58
N GLU A 10 9.54 4.94 -6.42
CA GLU A 10 9.05 6.31 -6.45
C GLU A 10 7.55 6.38 -6.78
N ARG A 11 7.07 5.54 -7.71
CA ARG A 11 5.64 5.40 -8.02
C ARG A 11 4.84 4.94 -6.81
N TYR A 12 5.32 3.92 -6.10
CA TYR A 12 4.65 3.44 -4.88
C TYR A 12 4.68 4.49 -3.77
N GLU A 13 5.79 5.18 -3.56
CA GLU A 13 5.89 6.26 -2.55
C GLU A 13 4.86 7.36 -2.83
N ASN A 14 4.73 7.79 -4.08
CA ASN A 14 3.73 8.79 -4.47
C ASN A 14 2.30 8.28 -4.21
N LEU A 15 1.99 7.05 -4.60
CA LEU A 15 0.68 6.46 -4.36
C LEU A 15 0.36 6.35 -2.85
N LEU A 16 1.32 5.91 -2.04
CA LEU A 16 1.16 5.82 -0.60
C LEU A 16 0.96 7.19 0.04
N ARG A 17 1.65 8.23 -0.43
CA ARG A 17 1.44 9.62 0.01
C ARG A 17 0.06 10.16 -0.36
N GLU A 18 -0.45 9.82 -1.53
CA GLU A 18 -1.81 10.19 -1.95
C GLU A 18 -2.84 9.48 -1.07
N MET A 19 -2.68 8.17 -0.85
CA MET A 19 -3.54 7.38 0.03
C MET A 19 -3.54 7.92 1.47
N TRP A 20 -2.35 8.25 1.99
CA TRP A 20 -2.18 8.86 3.31
C TRP A 20 -2.94 10.18 3.39
N THR A 21 -2.65 11.11 2.48
CA THR A 21 -3.26 12.44 2.45
C THR A 21 -4.78 12.35 2.35
N ALA A 22 -5.28 11.52 1.45
CA ALA A 22 -6.71 11.29 1.28
C ALA A 22 -7.33 10.73 2.56
N SER A 23 -6.71 9.72 3.17
CA SER A 23 -7.23 9.09 4.39
C SER A 23 -7.19 10.05 5.58
N ALA A 24 -6.13 10.87 5.70
CA ALA A 24 -5.94 11.80 6.81
C ALA A 24 -7.02 12.88 6.83
N LYS A 25 -7.50 13.29 5.65
CA LYS A 25 -8.64 14.22 5.49
C LYS A 25 -9.93 13.70 6.13
N TYR A 26 -10.14 12.38 6.13
CA TYR A 26 -11.39 11.77 6.62
C TYR A 26 -11.26 11.17 8.02
N LEU A 27 -10.11 10.57 8.35
CA LEU A 27 -9.90 9.83 9.59
C LEU A 27 -9.09 10.61 10.64
N GLY A 28 -8.39 11.66 10.22
CA GLY A 28 -7.38 12.35 11.02
C GLY A 28 -6.02 11.64 11.01
N ILE A 29 -4.94 12.41 11.16
CA ILE A 29 -3.54 11.94 11.04
C ILE A 29 -3.21 10.81 12.02
N LEU A 30 -3.72 10.87 13.26
CA LEU A 30 -3.47 9.83 14.27
C LEU A 30 -4.07 8.47 13.85
N SER A 31 -5.30 8.48 13.34
CA SER A 31 -5.98 7.26 12.89
C SER A 31 -5.29 6.65 11.68
N VAL A 32 -4.79 7.49 10.76
CA VAL A 32 -4.02 7.02 9.60
C VAL A 32 -2.68 6.43 10.01
N ASN A 33 -1.98 7.04 10.97
CA ASN A 33 -0.76 6.47 11.54
C ASN A 33 -1.01 5.05 12.08
N LEU A 34 -2.05 4.86 12.90
CA LEU A 34 -2.41 3.54 13.44
C LEU A 34 -2.81 2.53 12.36
N LEU A 35 -3.50 2.99 11.31
CA LEU A 35 -3.83 2.17 10.15
C LEU A 35 -2.56 1.70 9.43
N VAL A 36 -1.63 2.61 9.15
CA VAL A 36 -0.35 2.26 8.51
C VAL A 36 0.45 1.32 9.40
N GLU A 37 0.57 1.59 10.69
CA GLU A 37 1.23 0.71 11.66
C GLU A 37 0.63 -0.70 11.63
N ARG A 38 -0.71 -0.80 11.60
CA ARG A 38 -1.39 -2.09 11.50
C ARG A 38 -1.08 -2.82 10.19
N VAL A 39 -1.06 -2.11 9.07
CA VAL A 39 -0.77 -2.70 7.75
C VAL A 39 0.69 -3.14 7.67
N VAL A 40 1.64 -2.33 8.14
CA VAL A 40 3.06 -2.69 8.23
C VAL A 40 3.22 -3.99 9.02
N TRP A 41 2.58 -4.08 10.19
CA TRP A 41 2.63 -5.30 10.99
C TRP A 41 2.02 -6.51 10.27
N GLU A 42 0.87 -6.38 9.59
CA GLU A 42 0.26 -7.52 8.87
C GLU A 42 1.11 -7.98 7.68
N VAL A 43 1.77 -7.05 6.98
CA VAL A 43 2.60 -7.36 5.81
C VAL A 43 3.98 -7.87 6.22
N SER A 44 4.53 -7.43 7.36
CA SER A 44 5.87 -7.84 7.80
C SER A 44 5.97 -9.32 8.17
N LEU A 45 4.82 -9.97 8.45
CA LEU A 45 4.74 -11.41 8.62
C LEU A 45 5.17 -12.20 7.37
N GLU A 46 5.10 -11.58 6.19
CA GLU A 46 5.47 -12.21 4.91
C GLU A 46 6.62 -11.48 4.20
N TYR A 47 6.72 -10.17 4.36
CA TYR A 47 7.75 -9.32 3.75
C TYR A 47 8.36 -8.40 4.81
N GLN A 48 9.41 -8.88 5.49
CA GLN A 48 10.02 -8.17 6.62
C GLN A 48 10.50 -6.76 6.24
N GLU A 49 10.94 -6.54 4.99
CA GLU A 49 11.45 -5.26 4.51
C GLU A 49 10.43 -4.12 4.56
N ILE A 50 9.12 -4.41 4.65
CA ILE A 50 8.11 -3.35 4.80
C ILE A 50 8.26 -2.58 6.13
N GLU A 51 8.93 -3.16 7.13
CA GLU A 51 9.25 -2.49 8.39
C GLU A 51 10.22 -1.31 8.21
N LEU A 52 10.89 -1.23 7.04
CA LEU A 52 11.74 -0.10 6.67
C LEU A 52 10.93 1.10 6.15
N LEU A 53 9.62 0.94 5.90
CA LEU A 53 8.75 2.04 5.51
C LEU A 53 8.77 3.12 6.60
N GLN A 54 9.09 4.35 6.22
CA GLN A 54 9.11 5.47 7.14
C GLN A 54 7.77 6.19 7.07
N TYR A 55 7.17 6.44 8.22
CA TYR A 55 5.92 7.18 8.31
C TYR A 55 5.82 7.91 9.66
N ASP A 56 5.32 9.13 9.62
CA ASP A 56 5.12 9.99 10.78
C ASP A 56 3.99 11.01 10.52
N GLN A 57 3.98 12.15 11.22
CA GLN A 57 2.96 13.18 11.00
C GLN A 57 3.08 13.88 9.64
N ASP A 58 4.25 13.86 9.02
CA ASP A 58 4.56 14.54 7.76
C ASP A 58 4.30 13.65 6.52
N GLY A 59 4.03 12.35 6.72
CA GLY A 59 3.57 11.44 5.67
C GLY A 59 4.36 10.15 5.60
N ILE A 60 4.56 9.64 4.37
CA ILE A 60 5.24 8.36 4.09
C ILE A 60 6.51 8.60 3.26
N SER A 61 7.56 7.81 3.50
CA SER A 61 8.74 7.70 2.65
C SER A 61 9.24 6.25 2.53
N CYS A 62 9.67 5.89 1.32
CA CYS A 62 10.24 4.58 1.00
C CYS A 62 11.78 4.62 0.90
N ALA A 63 12.43 5.70 1.35
CA ALA A 63 13.88 5.90 1.18
C ALA A 63 14.74 4.74 1.72
N ARG A 64 14.37 4.16 2.88
CA ARG A 64 15.08 3.01 3.45
C ARG A 64 14.83 1.71 2.68
N ILE A 65 13.63 1.50 2.15
CA ILE A 65 13.32 0.37 1.26
C ILE A 65 14.13 0.51 -0.03
N ALA A 66 14.23 1.72 -0.59
CA ALA A 66 15.06 1.99 -1.77
C ALA A 66 16.54 1.72 -1.52
N ALA A 67 17.07 2.10 -0.35
CA ALA A 67 18.44 1.77 0.04
C ALA A 67 18.64 0.24 0.13
N ARG A 68 17.68 -0.48 0.73
CA ARG A 68 17.73 -1.94 0.85
C ARG A 68 17.68 -2.65 -0.51
N LEU A 69 16.91 -2.13 -1.47
CA LEU A 69 16.85 -2.67 -2.83
C LEU A 69 18.19 -2.57 -3.58
N LYS A 70 19.01 -1.55 -3.28
CA LYS A 70 20.37 -1.45 -3.83
C LYS A 70 21.29 -2.57 -3.33
N GLU A 71 21.06 -3.02 -2.09
CA GLU A 71 21.80 -4.13 -1.47
C GLU A 71 21.25 -5.50 -1.91
N ASN A 72 19.94 -5.60 -2.14
CA ASN A 72 19.26 -6.81 -2.59
C ASN A 72 18.27 -6.53 -3.74
N PRO A 73 18.73 -6.55 -5.01
CA PRO A 73 17.89 -6.24 -6.18
C PRO A 73 16.76 -7.25 -6.45
N GLU A 74 16.78 -8.43 -5.83
CA GLU A 74 15.76 -9.48 -6.02
C GLU A 74 14.55 -9.32 -5.10
N LEU A 75 14.52 -8.26 -4.28
CA LEU A 75 13.38 -7.97 -3.42
C LEU A 75 12.09 -7.89 -4.24
N PRO A 76 11.01 -8.61 -3.85
CA PRO A 76 9.73 -8.59 -4.56
C PRO A 76 8.93 -7.33 -4.20
N VAL A 77 9.47 -6.17 -4.60
CA VAL A 77 8.96 -4.83 -4.26
C VAL A 77 7.50 -4.67 -4.69
N GLY A 78 7.17 -5.07 -5.92
CA GLY A 78 5.82 -4.97 -6.45
C GLY A 78 4.81 -5.75 -5.61
N ASP A 79 5.09 -7.02 -5.32
CA ASP A 79 4.19 -7.86 -4.53
C ASP A 79 4.01 -7.33 -3.10
N MET A 80 5.11 -6.90 -2.47
CA MET A 80 5.10 -6.33 -1.12
C MET A 80 4.20 -5.08 -1.05
N PHE A 81 4.38 -4.12 -1.96
CA PHE A 81 3.58 -2.89 -1.95
C PHE A 81 2.12 -3.14 -2.37
N MET A 82 1.87 -4.04 -3.34
CA MET A 82 0.50 -4.43 -3.69
C MET A 82 -0.23 -5.07 -2.51
N LYS A 83 0.48 -5.89 -1.72
CA LYS A 83 -0.09 -6.47 -0.51
C LYS A 83 -0.36 -5.42 0.55
N PHE A 84 0.54 -4.46 0.74
CA PHE A 84 0.33 -3.30 1.61
C PHE A 84 -0.94 -2.54 1.22
N ILE A 85 -1.06 -2.14 -0.04
CA ILE A 85 -2.21 -1.36 -0.54
C ILE A 85 -3.51 -2.14 -0.36
N THR A 86 -3.50 -3.43 -0.70
CA THR A 86 -4.68 -4.30 -0.55
C THR A 86 -5.13 -4.40 0.90
N ARG A 87 -4.20 -4.60 1.84
CA ARG A 87 -4.50 -4.66 3.28
C ARG A 87 -5.00 -3.32 3.80
N TYR A 88 -4.36 -2.22 3.39
CA TYR A 88 -4.75 -0.87 3.74
C TYR A 88 -6.21 -0.59 3.34
N VAL A 89 -6.55 -0.85 2.07
CA VAL A 89 -7.91 -0.64 1.55
C VAL A 89 -8.91 -1.58 2.24
N ALA A 90 -8.54 -2.84 2.49
CA ALA A 90 -9.43 -3.79 3.18
C ALA A 90 -9.76 -3.34 4.61
N ILE A 91 -8.78 -2.81 5.35
CA ILE A 91 -9.01 -2.28 6.70
C ILE A 91 -9.84 -1.01 6.63
N LEU A 92 -9.51 -0.08 5.72
CA LEU A 92 -10.32 1.13 5.50
C LEU A 92 -11.79 0.78 5.21
N ALA A 93 -12.04 -0.16 4.32
CA ALA A 93 -13.37 -0.58 3.98
C ALA A 93 -14.14 -1.07 5.23
N ARG A 94 -13.49 -1.92 6.05
CA ARG A 94 -14.06 -2.39 7.33
C ARG A 94 -14.34 -1.24 8.30
N LEU A 95 -13.49 -0.22 8.37
CA LEU A 95 -13.68 0.96 9.22
C LEU A 95 -14.86 1.84 8.77
N ILE A 96 -15.11 1.91 7.45
CA ILE A 96 -16.17 2.74 6.86
C ILE A 96 -17.54 2.02 6.87
N GLY A 97 -17.57 0.72 7.18
CA GLY A 97 -18.78 -0.10 7.29
C GLY A 97 -19.10 -0.89 6.01
N ARG A 98 -19.80 -2.02 6.16
CA ARG A 98 -20.09 -2.98 5.06
C ARG A 98 -20.74 -2.34 3.84
N GLU A 99 -21.70 -1.44 4.06
CA GLU A 99 -22.47 -0.82 2.97
C GLU A 99 -21.56 0.01 2.04
N ARG A 100 -20.68 0.82 2.62
CA ARG A 100 -19.71 1.64 1.87
C ARG A 100 -18.55 0.81 1.30
N THR A 101 -18.19 -0.31 1.93
CA THR A 101 -17.20 -1.26 1.40
C THR A 101 -17.65 -1.85 0.07
N GLU A 102 -18.90 -2.31 -0.02
CA GLU A 102 -19.44 -2.90 -1.25
C GLU A 102 -19.56 -1.86 -2.36
N GLU A 103 -19.86 -0.60 -2.02
CA GLU A 103 -19.89 0.50 -2.98
C GLU A 103 -18.50 0.81 -3.56
N ILE A 104 -17.45 0.80 -2.73
CA ILE A 104 -16.06 0.97 -3.18
C ILE A 104 -15.61 -0.22 -4.02
N LYS A 105 -15.91 -1.45 -3.59
CA LYS A 105 -15.57 -2.68 -4.33
C LYS A 105 -16.22 -2.69 -5.72
N LYS A 106 -17.48 -2.24 -5.81
CA LYS A 106 -18.19 -2.09 -7.09
C LYS A 106 -17.50 -1.06 -8.00
N ARG A 107 -17.13 0.12 -7.48
CA ARG A 107 -16.43 1.16 -8.26
C ARG A 107 -15.04 0.74 -8.71
N LEU A 108 -14.26 0.08 -7.85
CA LEU A 108 -12.97 -0.50 -8.22
C LEU A 108 -13.14 -1.55 -9.31
N ASN A 109 -14.11 -2.44 -9.20
CA ASN A 109 -14.39 -3.40 -10.26
C ASN A 109 -14.82 -2.72 -11.56
N GLU A 110 -15.58 -1.62 -11.52
CA GLU A 110 -15.98 -0.88 -12.73
C GLU A 110 -14.80 -0.14 -13.40
N GLU A 111 -13.91 0.47 -12.61
CA GLU A 111 -12.72 1.15 -13.12
C GLU A 111 -11.66 0.16 -13.62
N PHE A 112 -11.47 -0.95 -12.92
CA PHE A 112 -10.45 -1.96 -13.22
C PHE A 112 -10.94 -3.16 -14.03
N ALA A 113 -12.24 -3.30 -14.34
CA ALA A 113 -12.75 -4.34 -15.27
C ALA A 113 -12.25 -4.19 -16.72
N SER A 114 -11.59 -3.08 -17.04
CA SER A 114 -10.84 -2.93 -18.30
C SER A 114 -9.45 -3.61 -18.27
N ILE A 115 -9.01 -4.12 -17.11
CA ILE A 115 -7.79 -4.89 -16.94
C ILE A 115 -8.20 -6.31 -16.52
N PRO A 116 -7.98 -7.35 -17.35
CA PRO A 116 -8.44 -8.69 -17.04
C PRO A 116 -7.61 -9.27 -15.90
N PHE A 117 -8.16 -9.23 -14.69
CA PHE A 117 -7.74 -10.11 -13.61
C PHE A 117 -8.40 -11.47 -13.84
N ASP A 118 -7.72 -12.34 -14.59
CA ASP A 118 -8.07 -13.76 -14.65
C ASP A 118 -7.66 -14.38 -13.30
N SER A 119 -8.55 -14.32 -12.33
CA SER A 119 -8.45 -15.12 -11.11
C SER A 119 -8.73 -16.58 -11.48
N ARG A 120 -7.70 -17.28 -11.96
CA ARG A 120 -7.69 -18.75 -11.92
C ARG A 120 -7.35 -19.18 -10.51
N GLU A 121 -8.40 -19.46 -9.75
CA GLU A 121 -8.33 -20.39 -8.62
C GLU A 121 -8.15 -21.81 -9.20
N GLU A 122 -7.03 -22.44 -8.88
CA GLU A 122 -6.88 -23.91 -8.74
C GLU A 122 -6.26 -24.19 -7.37
#